data_AF-A0A517SAD4-F1
#
_entry.id   AF-A0A517SAD4-F1
#
_cell.length_a   1.000
_cell.length_b   1.000
_cell.length_c   1.000
_cell.angle_alpha   90.00
_cell.angle_beta   90.00
_cell.angle_gamma   90.00
#
_symmetry.space_group_name_H-M   'P 1'
#
loop_
_entity.id
_entity.type
_entity.pdbx_description
1 polymer ?
#
loop_
_entity_poly.entity_id
_entity_poly.type
_entity_poly.pdbx_seq_one_letter_code
_entity_poly.pdbx_strand_id
1 'polypeptide(L)'
;MKLSNGLLPCVVGLSLLGCGGKPAVTQSQTESKPVMGEYLLATEPAGAMAVGVAKKDAANDSKVTVVGRIGGSEKPFVDGIAAFTIVDPKVEHCKPDEGCPTPWDYCCTTDQLPGNMAMVKVVDAQGKAIAQDARAVLGVKELSMVVVQGSAKRDAEGNLTLLAEKVYVRR
;
A
#
# COMPACT_ATOMS: atom_id res chain seq x y z
N MET A 1 -53.66 50.45 35.31
CA MET A 1 -54.22 49.24 35.96
C MET A 1 -53.05 48.35 36.36
N LYS A 2 -52.71 48.35 37.66
CA LYS A 2 -52.95 47.27 38.66
C LYS A 2 -52.15 45.99 38.35
N LEU A 3 -51.03 45.70 39.02
CA LEU A 3 -50.85 45.17 40.40
C LEU A 3 -51.27 43.70 40.58
N SER A 4 -50.25 42.90 40.98
CA SER A 4 -50.25 41.85 42.00
C SER A 4 -50.86 40.45 41.77
N ASN A 5 -49.95 39.47 41.84
CA ASN A 5 -49.83 38.39 42.83
C ASN A 5 -51.00 37.44 43.17
N GLY A 6 -50.62 36.16 43.15
CA GLY A 6 -51.15 35.03 43.95
C GLY A 6 -50.93 33.73 43.16
N LEU A 7 -50.53 32.58 43.68
CA LEU A 7 -50.19 32.08 45.01
C LEU A 7 -49.54 30.68 44.75
N LEU A 8 -48.50 30.31 45.51
CA LEU A 8 -47.92 28.95 45.65
C LEU A 8 -48.99 27.89 46.09
N PRO A 9 -48.71 26.57 46.23
CA PRO A 9 -47.66 25.68 45.68
C PRO A 9 -48.19 24.30 45.21
N CYS A 10 -47.39 23.46 44.54
CA CYS A 10 -47.38 22.01 44.84
C CYS A 10 -46.12 21.31 44.28
N VAL A 11 -45.48 20.58 45.18
CA VAL A 11 -44.29 19.75 45.03
C VAL A 11 -44.63 18.49 44.24
N VAL A 12 -43.86 18.13 43.20
CA VAL A 12 -43.47 16.75 42.90
C VAL A 12 -42.10 16.77 42.23
N GLY A 13 -41.11 16.22 42.92
CA GLY A 13 -39.80 15.94 42.34
C GLY A 13 -39.84 14.67 41.49
N LEU A 14 -39.06 14.67 40.40
CA LEU A 14 -38.49 13.45 39.86
C LEU A 14 -37.16 13.76 39.18
N SER A 15 -36.08 13.42 39.87
CA SER A 15 -34.72 13.48 39.38
C SER A 15 -34.51 12.42 38.30
N LEU A 16 -34.18 12.84 37.08
CA LEU A 16 -33.50 11.98 36.11
C LEU A 16 -32.19 12.66 35.73
N LEU A 17 -31.10 12.09 36.24
CA LEU A 17 -29.73 12.33 35.82
C LEU A 17 -29.61 11.93 34.34
N GLY A 18 -29.78 12.91 33.45
CA GLY A 18 -29.50 12.76 32.02
C GLY A 18 -27.99 12.77 31.77
N CYS A 19 -27.36 11.60 31.91
CA CYS A 19 -25.96 11.41 31.53
C CYS A 19 -25.86 11.42 30.01
N GLY A 20 -25.25 12.48 29.47
CA GLY A 20 -24.94 12.62 28.05
C GLY A 20 -23.90 11.60 27.61
N GLY A 21 -24.38 10.47 27.07
CA GLY A 21 -23.56 9.51 26.34
C GLY A 21 -23.39 9.98 24.89
N LYS A 22 -22.25 10.63 24.60
CA LYS A 22 -21.74 10.73 23.22
C LYS A 22 -21.62 9.31 22.66
N PRO A 23 -22.10 9.01 21.44
CA PRO A 23 -21.76 7.76 20.78
C PRO A 23 -20.25 7.76 20.53
N ALA A 24 -19.52 7.04 21.38
CA ALA A 24 -18.15 6.66 21.07
C ALA A 24 -18.24 5.72 19.88
N VAL A 25 -17.87 6.25 18.71
CA VAL A 25 -17.58 5.47 17.52
C VAL A 25 -16.53 4.45 17.94
N THR A 26 -16.98 3.23 18.21
CA THR A 26 -16.12 2.07 18.35
C THR A 26 -15.57 1.81 16.96
N GLN A 27 -14.44 2.44 16.65
CA GLN A 27 -13.58 1.97 15.59
C GLN A 27 -13.03 0.63 16.06
N SER A 28 -13.74 -0.45 15.69
CA SER A 28 -13.14 -1.78 15.63
C SER A 28 -12.00 -1.71 14.63
N GLN A 29 -10.81 -1.34 15.11
CA GLN A 29 -9.57 -1.72 14.47
C GLN A 29 -9.45 -3.21 14.71
N THR A 30 -10.03 -3.99 13.80
CA THR A 30 -9.63 -5.38 13.64
C THR A 30 -8.19 -5.33 13.18
N GLU A 31 -7.24 -5.47 14.11
CA GLU A 31 -5.90 -5.92 13.79
C GLU A 31 -6.05 -7.29 13.11
N SER A 32 -6.13 -7.26 11.79
CA SER A 32 -6.04 -8.47 10.99
C SER A 32 -4.63 -8.99 11.19
N LYS A 33 -4.51 -10.22 11.71
CA LYS A 33 -3.25 -10.95 11.69
C LYS A 33 -2.66 -10.91 10.27
N PRO A 34 -1.33 -10.88 10.10
CA PRO A 34 -0.73 -11.03 8.79
C PRO A 34 -1.21 -12.32 8.15
N VAL A 35 -2.03 -12.17 7.09
CA VAL A 35 -2.47 -13.28 6.26
C VAL A 35 -1.33 -13.63 5.32
N MET A 36 -0.25 -14.15 5.93
CA MET A 36 0.89 -14.67 5.20
C MET A 36 0.40 -15.72 4.21
N GLY A 37 0.71 -15.49 2.92
CA GLY A 37 0.45 -16.46 1.87
C GLY A 37 -0.81 -16.22 1.03
N GLU A 38 -1.77 -15.39 1.45
CA GLU A 38 -2.98 -15.14 0.63
C GLU A 38 -2.62 -14.53 -0.73
N TYR A 39 -1.62 -13.64 -0.74
CA TYR A 39 -1.16 -12.95 -1.94
C TYR A 39 0.01 -13.66 -2.62
N LEU A 40 0.52 -14.77 -2.07
CA LEU A 40 1.66 -15.48 -2.63
C LEU A 40 1.25 -16.58 -3.61
N LEU A 41 1.93 -16.62 -4.75
CA LEU A 41 1.88 -17.76 -5.67
C LEU A 41 2.95 -18.78 -5.29
N ALA A 42 2.61 -20.07 -5.43
CA ALA A 42 3.56 -21.17 -5.22
C ALA A 42 4.47 -21.43 -6.43
N THR A 43 4.02 -21.04 -7.63
CA THR A 43 4.74 -21.23 -8.89
C THR A 43 4.83 -19.91 -9.65
N GLU A 44 5.88 -19.74 -10.44
CA GLU A 44 6.06 -18.53 -11.22
C GLU A 44 5.00 -18.44 -12.33
N PRO A 45 4.24 -17.34 -12.43
CA PRO A 45 3.28 -17.16 -13.50
C PRO A 45 3.98 -16.88 -14.83
N ALA A 46 3.44 -17.42 -15.93
CA ALA A 46 3.95 -17.20 -17.27
C ALA A 46 3.66 -15.77 -17.77
N GLY A 47 4.39 -15.35 -18.82
CA GLY A 47 4.12 -14.09 -19.52
C GLY A 47 4.56 -12.83 -18.78
N ALA A 48 5.48 -12.95 -17.82
CA ALA A 48 6.04 -11.80 -17.13
C ALA A 48 6.82 -10.89 -18.08
N MET A 49 6.39 -9.63 -18.20
CA MET A 49 7.14 -8.59 -18.90
C MET A 49 7.97 -7.76 -17.93
N ALA A 50 9.04 -7.14 -18.43
CA ALA A 50 9.90 -6.28 -17.62
C ALA A 50 9.21 -4.95 -17.27
N VAL A 51 9.64 -4.31 -16.18
CA VAL A 51 9.02 -3.07 -15.67
C VAL A 51 9.01 -1.95 -16.72
N GLY A 52 10.09 -1.76 -17.48
CA GLY A 52 10.15 -0.73 -18.51
C GLY A 52 9.19 -0.98 -19.67
N VAL A 53 8.98 -2.24 -20.05
CA VAL A 53 7.98 -2.63 -21.06
C VAL A 53 6.57 -2.34 -20.55
N ALA A 54 6.26 -2.76 -19.32
CA ALA A 54 4.97 -2.44 -18.70
C ALA A 54 4.75 -0.92 -18.59
N LYS A 55 5.78 -0.16 -18.20
CA LYS A 55 5.70 1.30 -18.09
C LYS A 55 5.40 1.96 -19.43
N LYS A 56 5.92 1.43 -20.55
CA LYS A 56 5.64 1.93 -21.90
C LYS A 56 4.27 1.50 -22.44
N ASP A 57 3.92 0.22 -22.28
CA ASP A 57 2.87 -0.42 -23.09
C ASP A 57 1.59 -0.78 -22.33
N ALA A 58 1.64 -0.88 -20.99
CA ALA A 58 0.46 -1.25 -20.23
C ALA A 58 -0.56 -0.09 -20.21
N ALA A 59 -1.74 -0.37 -20.75
CA ALA A 59 -2.90 0.50 -20.65
C ALA A 59 -3.42 0.54 -19.21
N ASN A 60 -4.03 1.66 -18.80
CA ASN A 60 -4.75 1.73 -17.54
C ASN A 60 -5.80 0.61 -17.44
N ASP A 61 -5.93 0.03 -16.25
CA ASP A 61 -6.85 -1.07 -15.92
C ASP A 61 -6.57 -2.41 -16.62
N SER A 62 -5.56 -2.47 -17.49
CA SER A 62 -5.17 -3.73 -18.13
C SER A 62 -4.56 -4.70 -17.13
N LYS A 63 -4.88 -5.99 -17.28
CA LYS A 63 -4.24 -7.08 -16.52
C LYS A 63 -2.83 -7.31 -17.04
N VAL A 64 -1.87 -7.35 -16.13
CA VAL A 64 -0.45 -7.49 -16.45
C VAL A 64 0.22 -8.49 -15.52
N THR A 65 1.26 -9.15 -16.02
CA THR A 65 2.23 -9.89 -15.22
C THR A 65 3.58 -9.22 -15.39
N VAL A 66 4.18 -8.70 -14.31
CA VAL A 66 5.40 -7.88 -14.37
C VAL A 66 6.48 -8.45 -13.46
N VAL A 67 7.69 -8.60 -13.98
CA VAL A 67 8.87 -8.98 -13.19
C VAL A 67 9.72 -7.76 -12.85
N GLY A 68 10.15 -7.66 -11.60
CA GLY A 68 11.05 -6.61 -11.15
C GLY A 68 11.79 -6.97 -9.87
N ARG A 69 12.81 -6.18 -9.57
CA ARG A 69 13.60 -6.26 -8.33
C ARG A 69 13.14 -5.19 -7.36
N ILE A 70 12.86 -5.54 -6.11
CA ILE A 70 12.51 -4.55 -5.09
C ILE A 70 13.69 -3.60 -4.86
N GLY A 71 13.45 -2.29 -4.99
CA GLY A 71 14.52 -1.29 -4.93
C GLY A 71 14.20 0.02 -5.66
N GLY A 72 15.23 0.82 -5.91
CA GLY A 72 15.16 2.03 -6.74
C GLY A 72 14.74 3.29 -6.00
N SER A 73 14.58 3.24 -4.68
CA SER A 73 14.30 4.39 -3.84
C SER A 73 15.05 4.28 -2.51
N GLU A 74 15.15 5.40 -1.78
CA GLU A 74 15.80 5.40 -0.45
C GLU A 74 15.16 4.37 0.49
N LYS A 75 13.83 4.27 0.44
CA LYS A 75 13.02 3.32 1.20
C LYS A 75 12.06 2.63 0.24
N PRO A 76 12.41 1.44 -0.29
CA PRO A 76 11.58 0.77 -1.27
C PRO A 76 10.29 0.25 -0.67
N PHE A 77 10.17 0.12 0.65
CA PHE A 77 8.95 -0.31 1.35
C PHE A 77 8.22 0.89 1.97
N VAL A 78 6.88 0.86 1.91
CA VAL A 78 6.01 1.79 2.64
C VAL A 78 5.63 1.16 3.98
N ASP A 79 6.04 1.78 5.09
CA ASP A 79 5.76 1.24 6.42
C ASP A 79 4.24 1.15 6.68
N GLY A 80 3.79 -0.01 7.16
CA GLY A 80 2.40 -0.27 7.52
C GLY A 80 1.44 -0.49 6.33
N ILE A 81 1.94 -0.50 5.10
CA ILE A 81 1.16 -0.79 3.88
C ILE A 81 1.90 -1.83 3.04
N ALA A 82 1.17 -2.72 2.38
CA ALA A 82 1.77 -3.75 1.54
C ALA A 82 2.11 -3.14 0.17
N ALA A 83 3.02 -2.17 0.18
CA ALA A 83 3.43 -1.43 -1.00
C ALA A 83 4.95 -1.28 -1.04
N PHE A 84 5.50 -1.37 -2.25
CA PHE A 84 6.93 -1.25 -2.47
C PHE A 84 7.27 -0.87 -3.91
N THR A 85 8.46 -0.33 -4.14
CA THR A 85 8.97 -0.04 -5.50
C THR A 85 9.72 -1.23 -6.08
N ILE A 86 9.59 -1.41 -7.39
CA ILE A 86 10.38 -2.37 -8.17
C ILE A 86 11.08 -1.68 -9.34
N VAL A 87 12.24 -2.20 -9.70
CA VAL A 87 13.05 -1.78 -10.84
C VAL A 87 13.13 -2.92 -11.86
N ASP A 88 13.18 -2.55 -13.14
CA ASP A 88 13.42 -3.47 -14.25
C ASP A 88 14.71 -4.29 -14.01
N PRO A 89 14.68 -5.63 -14.16
CA PRO A 89 15.86 -6.47 -13.92
C PRO A 89 17.09 -6.14 -14.78
N LYS A 90 16.91 -5.43 -15.90
CA LYS A 90 18.01 -5.00 -16.77
C LYS A 90 18.80 -3.81 -16.22
N VAL A 91 18.22 -3.03 -15.31
CA VAL A 91 18.91 -1.91 -14.68
C VAL A 91 19.83 -2.51 -13.63
N GLU A 92 21.12 -2.24 -13.77
CA GLU A 92 22.12 -2.76 -12.83
C GLU A 92 21.99 -2.05 -11.49
N HIS A 93 22.00 -2.83 -10.41
CA HIS A 93 22.07 -2.29 -9.05
C HIS A 93 23.54 -2.18 -8.66
N CYS A 94 23.86 -1.20 -7.84
CA CYS A 94 25.22 -0.88 -7.46
C CYS A 94 25.80 -1.98 -6.58
N LYS A 95 27.11 -2.17 -6.67
CA LYS A 95 27.81 -3.13 -5.83
C LYS A 95 27.83 -2.64 -4.38
N PRO A 96 27.86 -3.55 -3.39
CA PRO A 96 27.81 -3.18 -1.97
C PRO A 96 28.92 -2.20 -1.51
N ASP A 97 30.04 -2.13 -2.22
CA ASP A 97 31.21 -1.31 -1.91
C ASP A 97 31.20 0.09 -2.53
N GLU A 98 30.18 0.44 -3.34
CA GLU A 98 30.13 1.72 -4.06
C GLU A 98 29.65 2.92 -3.24
N GLY A 99 29.23 2.73 -1.98
CA GLY A 99 28.94 3.83 -1.06
C GLY A 99 27.82 4.77 -1.55
N CYS A 100 26.68 4.21 -1.92
CA CYS A 100 25.58 4.97 -2.51
C CYS A 100 24.89 5.94 -1.52
N PRO A 101 24.69 7.22 -1.88
CA PRO A 101 23.89 8.15 -1.09
C PRO A 101 22.39 7.83 -1.21
N THR A 102 21.77 8.12 -2.36
CA THR A 102 20.34 7.81 -2.61
C THR A 102 20.08 7.60 -4.12
N PRO A 103 19.33 6.55 -4.52
CA PRO A 103 18.95 5.41 -3.71
C PRO A 103 20.17 4.53 -3.41
N TRP A 104 20.16 3.84 -2.27
CA TRP A 104 21.28 3.06 -1.76
C TRP A 104 21.68 1.87 -2.67
N ASP A 105 20.79 1.49 -3.60
CA ASP A 105 20.92 0.34 -4.51
C ASP A 105 21.06 0.71 -5.99
N TYR A 106 20.71 1.92 -6.42
CA TYR A 106 20.77 2.34 -7.84
C TYR A 106 21.41 3.72 -8.05
N CYS A 107 22.21 4.23 -7.10
CA CYS A 107 22.88 5.52 -7.26
C CYS A 107 23.79 5.62 -8.51
N CYS A 108 24.30 4.48 -8.98
CA CYS A 108 25.16 4.29 -10.16
C CYS A 108 24.39 4.33 -11.49
N THR A 109 23.06 4.19 -11.49
CA THR A 109 22.22 4.12 -12.71
C THR A 109 20.91 4.94 -12.56
N THR A 110 20.97 6.06 -11.86
CA THR A 110 19.78 6.88 -11.53
C THR A 110 19.06 7.42 -12.77
N ASP A 111 19.80 7.68 -13.85
CA ASP A 111 19.29 8.14 -15.14
C ASP A 111 18.34 7.11 -15.79
N GLN A 112 18.48 5.83 -15.47
CA GLN A 112 17.66 4.76 -16.02
C GLN A 112 16.35 4.54 -15.23
N LEU A 113 16.29 4.98 -13.97
CA LEU A 113 15.14 4.70 -13.09
C LEU A 113 13.80 5.27 -13.59
N PRO A 114 13.70 6.52 -14.12
CA PRO A 114 12.42 7.08 -14.54
C PRO A 114 11.68 6.23 -15.58
N GLY A 115 12.38 5.54 -16.47
CA GLY A 115 11.78 4.66 -17.48
C GLY A 115 11.55 3.21 -17.03
N ASN A 116 12.10 2.81 -15.89
CA ASN A 116 12.25 1.40 -15.51
C ASN A 116 11.79 1.08 -14.08
N MET A 117 11.09 2.01 -13.42
CA MET A 117 10.53 1.82 -12.08
C MET A 117 9.00 1.81 -12.07
N ALA A 118 8.45 1.02 -11.15
CA ALA A 118 7.03 0.99 -10.82
C ALA A 118 6.80 0.89 -9.31
N MET A 119 5.68 1.46 -8.86
CA MET A 119 5.13 1.20 -7.53
C MET A 119 4.29 -0.09 -7.59
N VAL A 120 4.36 -0.91 -6.56
CA VAL A 120 3.50 -2.07 -6.36
C VAL A 120 2.66 -1.80 -5.11
N LYS A 121 1.35 -2.03 -5.19
CA LYS A 121 0.43 -2.01 -4.05
C LYS A 121 -0.34 -3.31 -4.04
N VAL A 122 -0.14 -4.14 -3.02
CA VAL A 122 -0.98 -5.34 -2.84
C VAL A 122 -2.36 -4.89 -2.40
N VAL A 123 -3.38 -5.40 -3.08
CA VAL A 123 -4.77 -5.00 -2.88
C VAL A 123 -5.68 -6.18 -2.55
N ASP A 124 -6.75 -5.91 -1.82
CA ASP A 124 -7.84 -6.85 -1.62
C ASP A 124 -8.75 -6.94 -2.87
N ALA A 125 -9.79 -7.77 -2.78
CA ALA A 125 -10.77 -7.95 -3.86
C ALA A 125 -11.53 -6.67 -4.25
N GLN A 126 -11.50 -5.64 -3.40
CA GLN A 126 -12.12 -4.34 -3.60
C GLN A 126 -11.12 -3.32 -4.17
N GLY A 127 -9.86 -3.70 -4.40
CA GLY A 127 -8.80 -2.83 -4.88
C GLY A 127 -8.20 -1.93 -3.80
N LYS A 128 -8.49 -2.18 -2.51
CA LYS A 128 -7.94 -1.41 -1.40
C LYS A 128 -6.60 -1.99 -0.97
N ALA A 129 -5.63 -1.11 -0.74
CA ALA A 129 -4.31 -1.53 -0.28
C ALA A 129 -4.36 -2.21 1.09
N ILE A 130 -3.58 -3.28 1.25
CA ILE A 130 -3.48 -4.01 2.50
C ILE A 130 -2.72 -3.17 3.53
N ALA A 131 -3.35 -2.94 4.68
CA ALA A 131 -2.82 -2.11 5.77
C ALA A 131 -1.87 -2.90 6.68
N GLN A 132 -0.89 -3.58 6.08
CA GLN A 132 0.17 -4.32 6.76
C GLN A 132 1.44 -4.26 5.93
N ASP A 133 2.60 -4.31 6.57
CA ASP A 133 3.87 -4.20 5.88
C ASP A 133 4.09 -5.32 4.84
N ALA A 134 4.56 -4.97 3.64
CA ALA A 134 4.80 -5.95 2.58
C ALA A 134 5.79 -7.06 2.97
N ARG A 135 6.78 -6.75 3.83
CA ARG A 135 7.75 -7.74 4.34
C ARG A 135 7.04 -8.78 5.19
N ALA A 136 6.06 -8.36 5.99
CA ALA A 136 5.24 -9.23 6.83
C ALA A 136 4.13 -9.97 6.07
N VAL A 137 3.71 -9.48 4.90
CA VAL A 137 2.66 -10.12 4.06
C VAL A 137 3.24 -11.12 3.05
N LEU A 138 4.42 -10.80 2.49
CA LEU A 138 5.01 -11.54 1.37
C LEU A 138 6.33 -12.24 1.73
N GLY A 139 6.92 -11.96 2.89
CA GLY A 139 8.24 -12.49 3.27
C GLY A 139 9.37 -11.97 2.37
N VAL A 140 9.22 -10.77 1.82
CA VAL A 140 10.20 -10.12 0.93
C VAL A 140 11.15 -9.22 1.71
N LYS A 141 12.29 -8.95 1.08
CA LYS A 141 13.30 -7.97 1.52
C LYS A 141 13.79 -7.14 0.33
N GLU A 142 14.61 -6.15 0.58
CA GLU A 142 15.30 -5.40 -0.45
C GLU A 142 16.04 -6.33 -1.44
N LEU A 143 16.11 -5.92 -2.71
CA LEU A 143 16.69 -6.68 -3.82
C LEU A 143 16.01 -8.03 -4.12
N SER A 144 14.91 -8.38 -3.45
CA SER A 144 14.13 -9.57 -3.80
C SER A 144 13.59 -9.44 -5.22
N MET A 145 13.68 -10.52 -5.99
CA MET A 145 13.08 -10.61 -7.31
C MET A 145 11.63 -11.08 -7.19
N VAL A 146 10.69 -10.32 -7.74
CA VAL A 146 9.26 -10.63 -7.67
C VAL A 146 8.62 -10.64 -9.05
N VAL A 147 7.61 -11.48 -9.21
CA VAL A 147 6.70 -11.47 -10.37
C VAL A 147 5.30 -11.15 -9.87
N VAL A 148 4.75 -10.04 -10.34
CA VAL A 148 3.50 -9.44 -9.86
C VAL A 148 2.42 -9.65 -10.90
N GLN A 149 1.30 -10.27 -10.51
CA GLN A 149 0.06 -10.30 -11.29
C GLN A 149 -0.93 -9.29 -10.71
N GLY A 150 -1.48 -8.44 -11.57
CA GLY A 150 -2.36 -7.38 -11.14
C GLY A 150 -2.88 -6.54 -12.29
N SER A 151 -3.31 -5.32 -11.97
CA SER A 151 -3.70 -4.32 -12.96
C SER A 151 -2.77 -3.12 -12.98
N ALA A 152 -2.57 -2.55 -14.16
CA ALA A 152 -1.76 -1.35 -14.34
C ALA A 152 -2.58 -0.07 -14.09
N LYS A 153 -1.99 0.88 -13.38
CA LYS A 153 -2.53 2.22 -13.14
C LYS A 153 -1.46 3.27 -13.36
N ARG A 154 -1.88 4.45 -13.82
CA ARG A 154 -1.06 5.66 -13.86
C ARG A 154 -1.48 6.60 -12.74
N ASP A 155 -0.51 7.17 -12.06
CA ASP A 155 -0.74 8.33 -11.20
C ASP A 155 -0.81 9.62 -12.04
N ALA A 156 -0.99 10.77 -11.38
CA ALA A 156 -1.09 12.07 -12.03
C ALA A 156 0.20 12.47 -12.78
N GLU A 157 1.33 11.88 -12.42
CA GLU A 157 2.65 12.14 -13.01
C GLU A 157 3.00 11.13 -14.11
N GLY A 158 2.11 10.16 -14.38
CA GLY A 158 2.29 9.12 -15.38
C GLY A 158 3.14 7.93 -14.91
N ASN A 159 3.50 7.85 -13.63
CA ASN A 159 4.23 6.71 -13.10
C ASN A 159 3.34 5.47 -13.07
N LEU A 160 3.96 4.31 -13.30
CA LEU A 160 3.27 3.03 -13.25
C LEU A 160 3.08 2.61 -11.80
N THR A 161 1.84 2.34 -11.42
CA THR A 161 1.47 1.60 -10.21
C THR A 161 0.83 0.28 -10.62
N LEU A 162 1.29 -0.83 -10.03
CA LEU A 162 0.68 -2.15 -10.15
C LEU A 162 -0.20 -2.40 -8.93
N LEU A 163 -1.50 -2.58 -9.16
CA LEU A 163 -2.41 -3.08 -8.13
C LEU A 163 -2.31 -4.61 -8.12
N ALA A 164 -1.47 -5.12 -7.23
CA ALA A 164 -1.09 -6.52 -7.16
C ALA A 164 -2.16 -7.36 -6.45
N GLU A 165 -2.64 -8.37 -7.18
CA GLU A 165 -3.59 -9.37 -6.67
C GLU A 165 -2.84 -10.62 -6.20
N LYS A 166 -1.75 -10.95 -6.91
CA LYS A 166 -0.87 -12.09 -6.61
C LYS A 166 0.58 -11.74 -6.88
N VAL A 167 1.48 -12.28 -6.07
CA VAL A 167 2.92 -12.07 -6.15
C VAL A 167 3.62 -13.42 -6.02
N TYR A 168 4.55 -13.70 -6.92
CA TYR A 168 5.53 -14.75 -6.79
C TYR A 168 6.87 -14.15 -6.38
N VAL A 169 7.55 -14.76 -5.41
CA VAL A 169 8.90 -14.35 -4.99
C VAL A 169 9.89 -15.37 -5.55
N ARG A 170 10.77 -14.94 -6.47
CA ARG A 170 11.86 -15.78 -6.98
C ARG A 170 12.89 -15.96 -5.85
N ARG A 171 13.11 -17.22 -5.47
CA ARG A 171 14.07 -17.62 -4.44
C ARG A 171 15.36 -18.13 -5.06
#